data_AF-A0A2H0NZS5-F1
#
_entry.id   AF-A0A2H0NZS5-F1
#
_cell.length_a   1.000
_cell.length_b   1.000
_cell.length_c   1.000
_cell.angle_alpha   90.00
_cell.angle_beta   90.00
_cell.angle_gamma   90.00
#
_symmetry.space_group_name_H-M   'P 1'
#
loop_
_entity.id
_entity.type
_entity.pdbx_description
1 polymer ?
#
loop_
_entity_poly.entity_id
_entity_poly.type
_entity_poly.pdbx_seq_one_letter_code
_entity_poly.pdbx_strand_id
1 'polypeptide(L)'
;MTKSAALVALCALARPNAGACSWCASPLPKGRRMWCRDRCATAFWKNHWWSRARRAAKHRDKYACVRCGGGRPLEVNHIVACCGAHGTISCAHHLENLETLCVPCHLHHTASSETS
;
A
#
# COMPACT_ATOMS: atom_id res chain seq x y z
N MET A 1 -5.66 14.11 -0.26
CA MET A 1 -4.90 13.47 0.85
C MET A 1 -5.31 14.17 2.14
N THR A 2 -5.30 13.59 3.34
CA THR A 2 -4.40 12.60 3.99
C THR A 2 -5.19 11.41 4.57
N LYS A 3 -4.71 10.49 5.44
CA LYS A 3 -3.38 10.25 6.06
C LYS A 3 -2.25 10.07 5.01
N SER A 4 -0.93 10.02 5.25
CA SER A 4 -0.04 10.00 6.45
C SER A 4 -0.17 11.19 7.43
N ALA A 5 0.53 11.30 8.58
CA ALA A 5 1.84 10.78 9.03
C ALA A 5 1.92 9.28 9.38
N ALA A 6 2.83 8.52 8.74
CA ALA A 6 2.99 7.05 8.90
C ALA A 6 1.68 6.23 8.76
N LEU A 7 0.71 6.78 8.02
CA LEU A 7 -0.62 6.27 7.67
C LEU A 7 -1.44 5.39 8.65
N VAL A 8 -1.65 5.63 9.95
CA VAL A 8 -0.86 6.27 11.02
C VAL A 8 -0.54 5.09 11.95
N ALA A 9 0.75 4.77 12.07
CA ALA A 9 1.40 3.95 13.11
C ALA A 9 1.08 2.44 13.19
N LEU A 10 1.34 1.69 12.10
CA LEU A 10 1.16 0.24 12.00
C LEU A 10 -0.28 -0.22 12.16
N CYS A 11 -0.58 -1.38 11.60
CA CYS A 11 -1.83 -1.49 10.88
C CYS A 11 -2.49 -2.86 11.03
N ALA A 12 -3.78 -2.84 11.37
CA ALA A 12 -4.65 -4.00 11.35
C ALA A 12 -6.11 -3.76 10.85
N LEU A 13 -6.61 -2.61 10.41
CA LEU A 13 -6.17 -1.20 10.41
C LEU A 13 -7.43 -0.32 10.40
N ALA A 14 -8.26 -0.52 9.37
CA ALA A 14 -9.28 0.42 8.94
C ALA A 14 -10.55 0.28 9.78
N ARG A 15 -10.49 0.80 11.02
CA ARG A 15 -11.51 0.61 12.07
C ARG A 15 -11.88 1.91 12.80
N PRO A 16 -12.52 2.87 12.11
CA PRO A 16 -13.60 3.60 12.78
C PRO A 16 -14.96 2.91 12.71
N ASN A 17 -15.77 3.22 13.72
CA ASN A 17 -16.93 2.49 14.24
C ASN A 17 -18.03 3.48 14.68
N ALA A 18 -19.15 2.98 15.25
CA ALA A 18 -20.27 3.79 15.79
C ALA A 18 -20.72 4.97 14.89
N GLY A 19 -20.85 4.73 13.58
CA GLY A 19 -21.25 5.75 12.60
C GLY A 19 -20.12 6.49 11.89
N ALA A 20 -18.85 6.16 12.15
CA ALA A 20 -17.68 6.72 11.46
C ALA A 20 -17.13 5.83 10.33
N CYS A 21 -16.41 6.44 9.39
CA CYS A 21 -15.82 5.77 8.24
C CYS A 21 -14.55 4.98 8.60
N SER A 22 -14.57 3.67 8.30
CA SER A 22 -13.49 2.71 8.48
C SER A 22 -12.13 3.15 7.90
N TRP A 23 -12.08 4.03 6.89
CA TRP A 23 -10.81 4.53 6.34
C TRP A 23 -10.32 5.86 6.96
N CYS A 24 -11.20 6.85 7.10
CA CYS A 24 -10.81 8.24 7.38
C CYS A 24 -11.49 8.87 8.60
N ALA A 25 -12.17 8.08 9.42
CA ALA A 25 -12.90 8.49 10.64
C ALA A 25 -14.02 9.53 10.46
N SER A 26 -14.24 10.08 9.26
CA SER A 26 -15.35 11.00 9.00
C SER A 26 -16.71 10.32 9.20
N PRO A 27 -17.75 11.05 9.67
CA PRO A 27 -19.11 10.51 9.80
C PRO A 27 -19.65 9.88 8.51
N LEU A 28 -20.45 8.83 8.67
CA LEU A 28 -21.12 8.15 7.57
C LEU A 28 -22.42 8.89 7.19
N PRO A 29 -22.67 9.12 5.89
CA PRO A 29 -23.97 9.60 5.43
C PRO A 29 -25.03 8.49 5.57
N LYS A 30 -26.30 8.88 5.67
CA LYS A 30 -27.46 7.97 5.79
C LYS A 30 -27.38 6.86 4.72
N GLY A 31 -27.53 5.61 5.16
CA GLY A 31 -27.49 4.42 4.29
C GLY A 31 -26.10 3.81 4.05
N ARG A 32 -24.99 4.49 4.39
CA ARG A 32 -23.65 3.90 4.30
C ARG A 32 -23.20 3.31 5.66
N ARG A 33 -22.54 2.15 5.63
CA ARG A 33 -22.17 1.36 6.82
C ARG A 33 -20.67 1.26 7.15
N MET A 34 -19.79 1.56 6.18
CA MET A 34 -18.32 1.33 6.32
C MET A 34 -17.48 2.47 5.76
N TRP A 35 -17.87 3.07 4.64
CA TRP A 35 -17.11 4.12 3.98
C TRP A 35 -17.95 5.37 3.74
N CYS A 36 -17.46 6.56 4.11
CA CYS A 36 -18.20 7.80 3.89
C CYS A 36 -18.40 8.10 2.39
N ARG A 37 -17.42 7.73 1.55
CA ARG A 37 -17.40 7.92 0.08
C ARG A 37 -16.51 6.85 -0.58
N ASP A 38 -16.69 6.62 -1.88
CA ASP A 38 -16.07 5.50 -2.61
C ASP A 38 -14.54 5.62 -2.77
N ARG A 39 -14.01 6.85 -2.62
CA ARG A 39 -12.57 7.10 -2.47
C ARG A 39 -11.95 6.35 -1.28
N CYS A 40 -12.70 6.19 -0.18
CA CYS A 40 -12.24 5.53 1.04
C CYS A 40 -12.21 4.01 0.87
N ALA A 41 -13.22 3.44 0.20
CA ALA A 41 -13.20 2.06 -0.26
C ALA A 41 -11.98 1.79 -1.17
N THR A 42 -11.80 2.66 -2.17
CA THR A 42 -10.69 2.58 -3.12
C THR A 42 -9.33 2.67 -2.43
N ALA A 43 -9.18 3.56 -1.46
CA ALA A 43 -7.94 3.73 -0.70
C ALA A 43 -7.65 2.52 0.20
N PHE A 44 -8.65 1.92 0.84
CA PHE A 44 -8.51 0.65 1.57
C PHE A 44 -7.97 -0.45 0.64
N TRP A 45 -8.63 -0.68 -0.50
CA TRP A 45 -8.23 -1.74 -1.43
C TRP A 45 -6.86 -1.51 -2.08
N LYS A 46 -6.46 -0.26 -2.34
CA LYS A 46 -5.12 0.11 -2.83
C LYS A 46 -3.99 -0.10 -1.80
N ASN A 47 -4.33 -0.46 -0.56
CA ASN A 47 -3.40 -0.58 0.56
C ASN A 47 -3.45 -1.97 1.23
N HIS A 48 -4.43 -2.82 0.90
CA HIS A 48 -4.58 -4.13 1.53
C HIS A 48 -4.71 -5.30 0.55
N TRP A 49 -4.85 -5.03 -0.75
CA TRP A 49 -4.99 -6.08 -1.76
C TRP A 49 -3.85 -6.00 -2.78
N TRP A 50 -3.02 -7.03 -2.84
CA TRP A 50 -1.76 -7.03 -3.59
C TRP A 50 -1.89 -6.50 -5.03
N SER A 51 -2.82 -7.04 -5.82
CA SER A 51 -3.00 -6.63 -7.23
C SER A 51 -3.36 -5.15 -7.41
N ARG A 52 -4.03 -4.55 -6.41
CA ARG A 52 -4.41 -3.13 -6.39
C ARG A 52 -3.31 -2.25 -5.81
N ALA A 53 -2.62 -2.71 -4.77
CA ALA A 53 -1.47 -2.04 -4.19
C ALA A 53 -0.30 -1.97 -5.17
N ARG A 54 0.08 -3.09 -5.79
CA ARG A 54 1.08 -3.16 -6.87
C ARG A 54 0.77 -2.20 -8.02
N ARG A 55 -0.50 -2.11 -8.45
CA ARG A 55 -0.92 -1.14 -9.48
C ARG A 55 -0.82 0.31 -8.98
N ALA A 56 -1.19 0.57 -7.73
CA ALA A 56 -1.15 1.91 -7.14
C ALA A 56 0.29 2.40 -6.88
N ALA A 57 1.22 1.53 -6.46
CA ALA A 57 2.65 1.83 -6.35
C ALA A 57 3.22 2.26 -7.71
N LYS A 58 3.00 1.47 -8.77
CA LYS A 58 3.45 1.83 -10.13
C LYS A 58 2.86 3.15 -10.64
N HIS A 59 1.61 3.47 -10.30
CA HIS A 59 1.01 4.78 -10.62
C HIS A 59 1.61 5.94 -9.78
N ARG A 60 1.86 5.73 -8.48
CA ARG A 60 2.54 6.71 -7.60
C ARG A 60 3.92 7.05 -8.15
N ASP A 61 4.66 6.02 -8.54
CA ASP A 61 6.05 6.09 -9.00
C ASP A 61 6.16 6.44 -10.50
N LYS A 62 5.05 6.87 -11.13
CA LYS A 62 4.96 7.26 -12.55
C LYS A 62 5.51 6.21 -13.54
N TYR A 63 5.49 4.93 -13.17
CA TYR A 63 6.14 3.83 -13.89
C TYR A 63 7.65 4.04 -14.12
N ALA A 64 8.36 4.54 -13.10
CA ALA A 64 9.82 4.58 -13.02
C ALA A 64 10.33 3.86 -11.75
N CYS A 65 11.61 3.48 -11.76
CA CYS A 65 12.31 2.96 -10.59
C CYS A 65 12.54 4.08 -9.57
N VAL A 66 12.11 3.90 -8.31
CA VAL A 66 12.25 4.94 -7.26
C VAL A 66 13.70 5.15 -6.80
N ARG A 67 14.62 4.25 -7.14
CA ARG A 67 16.05 4.32 -6.74
C ARG A 67 16.94 4.99 -7.79
N CYS A 68 16.64 4.81 -9.08
CA CYS A 68 17.50 5.28 -10.18
C CYS A 68 16.77 6.01 -11.31
N GLY A 69 15.44 6.14 -11.25
CA GLY A 69 14.61 6.72 -12.34
C GLY A 69 14.45 5.81 -13.57
N GLY A 70 15.12 4.65 -13.61
CA GLY A 70 15.10 3.72 -14.74
C GLY A 70 13.71 3.21 -15.12
N GLY A 71 13.57 2.87 -16.41
CA GLY A 71 12.32 2.38 -17.00
C GLY A 71 12.04 0.89 -16.78
N ARG A 72 11.30 0.28 -17.72
CA ARG A 72 10.87 -1.12 -17.67
C ARG A 72 12.00 -2.09 -18.07
N PRO A 73 11.99 -3.36 -17.59
CA PRO A 73 10.99 -3.99 -16.71
C PRO A 73 11.03 -3.45 -15.28
N LEU A 74 9.83 -3.28 -14.70
CA LEU A 74 9.65 -2.80 -13.33
C LEU A 74 8.88 -3.82 -12.49
N GLU A 75 9.40 -4.07 -11.30
CA GLU A 75 8.81 -4.89 -10.26
C GLU A 75 8.32 -4.00 -9.11
N VAL A 76 7.61 -4.58 -8.14
CA VAL A 76 7.23 -3.88 -6.92
C VAL A 76 7.71 -4.76 -5.77
N ASN A 77 8.65 -4.24 -5.01
CA ASN A 77 9.24 -4.90 -3.86
C ASN A 77 8.53 -4.47 -2.57
N HIS A 78 8.47 -5.36 -1.59
CA HIS A 78 8.07 -5.06 -0.23
C HIS A 78 9.32 -4.71 0.58
N ILE A 79 9.35 -3.53 1.20
CA ILE A 79 10.50 -3.05 1.98
C ILE A 79 10.68 -3.90 3.24
N VAL A 80 9.58 -4.18 3.95
CA VAL A 80 9.48 -5.21 4.99
C VAL A 80 8.81 -6.43 4.37
N ALA A 81 9.49 -7.58 4.46
CA ALA A 81 9.11 -8.82 3.78
C ALA A 81 7.66 -9.27 4.07
N CYS A 82 6.96 -9.67 3.01
CA CYS A 82 5.57 -10.13 3.06
C CYS A 82 5.50 -11.65 3.27
N CYS A 83 5.87 -12.13 4.46
CA CYS A 83 5.94 -13.56 4.77
C CYS A 83 4.58 -14.27 4.58
N GLY A 84 4.40 -14.95 3.43
CA GLY A 84 3.20 -15.71 3.07
C GLY A 84 1.94 -14.89 2.72
N ALA A 85 1.92 -13.57 2.93
CA ALA A 85 0.70 -12.76 2.86
C ALA A 85 0.35 -12.19 1.45
N HIS A 86 1.02 -12.65 0.39
CA HIS A 86 0.74 -12.21 -1.00
C HIS A 86 -0.67 -12.56 -1.49
N GLY A 87 -1.27 -13.65 -1.00
CA GLY A 87 -2.60 -14.12 -1.40
C GLY A 87 -3.76 -13.55 -0.58
N THR A 88 -3.51 -12.77 0.47
CA THR A 88 -4.53 -12.37 1.45
C THR A 88 -4.67 -10.85 1.59
N ILE A 89 -5.77 -10.43 2.21
CA ILE A 89 -5.92 -9.04 2.67
C ILE A 89 -4.90 -8.83 3.78
N SER A 90 -3.86 -8.04 3.51
CA SER A 90 -2.74 -7.86 4.45
C SER A 90 -2.23 -6.42 4.45
N CYS A 91 -1.76 -6.03 5.63
CA CYS A 91 -1.16 -4.74 5.91
C CYS A 91 0.28 -4.62 5.38
N ALA A 92 0.91 -5.74 4.99
CA ALA A 92 2.16 -5.71 4.23
C ALA A 92 2.01 -4.95 2.89
N HIS A 93 0.78 -4.80 2.37
CA HIS A 93 0.50 -4.16 1.07
C HIS A 93 0.29 -2.63 1.14
N HIS A 94 0.62 -1.96 2.25
CA HIS A 94 0.60 -0.49 2.30
C HIS A 94 1.58 0.09 1.31
N LEU A 95 1.18 1.18 0.63
CA LEU A 95 2.03 1.82 -0.36
C LEU A 95 3.36 2.26 0.26
N GLU A 96 3.35 2.66 1.52
CA GLU A 96 4.53 3.02 2.32
C GLU A 96 5.53 1.85 2.46
N ASN A 97 5.06 0.59 2.43
CA ASN A 97 5.88 -0.61 2.45
C ASN A 97 6.26 -1.11 1.03
N LEU A 98 5.86 -0.40 -0.03
CA LEU A 98 6.09 -0.81 -1.42
C LEU A 98 6.98 0.18 -2.17
N GLU A 99 7.99 -0.34 -2.87
CA GLU A 99 8.84 0.41 -3.79
C GLU A 99 8.79 -0.17 -5.20
N THR A 100 8.65 0.67 -6.22
CA THR A 100 8.76 0.24 -7.63
C THR A 100 10.24 0.25 -8.04
N LEU A 101 10.78 -0.91 -8.40
CA LEU A 101 12.20 -1.09 -8.75
C LEU A 101 12.36 -1.63 -10.18
N CYS A 102 13.46 -1.28 -10.85
CA CYS A 102 13.92 -2.05 -12.00
C CYS A 102 14.69 -3.29 -11.53
N VAL A 103 14.81 -4.30 -12.40
CA VAL A 103 15.44 -5.59 -12.07
C VAL A 103 16.83 -5.44 -11.44
N PRO A 104 17.78 -4.60 -11.94
CA PRO A 104 19.07 -4.40 -11.28
C PRO A 104 18.96 -3.87 -9.84
N CYS A 105 18.12 -2.86 -9.60
CA CYS A 105 17.93 -2.31 -8.25
C CYS A 105 17.22 -3.29 -7.31
N HIS A 106 16.38 -4.19 -7.84
CA HIS A 106 15.72 -5.22 -7.05
C HIS A 106 16.70 -6.32 -6.62
N LEU A 107 17.56 -6.79 -7.54
CA LEU A 107 18.63 -7.75 -7.21
C LEU A 107 19.60 -7.22 -6.15
N HIS A 108 19.94 -5.91 -6.20
CA HIS A 108 20.76 -5.28 -5.17
C HIS A 108 20.05 -5.24 -3.80
N HIS A 109 18.73 -5.02 -3.79
CA HIS A 109 17.94 -5.04 -2.56
C HIS A 109 17.91 -6.44 -1.94
N THR A 110 17.64 -7.49 -2.74
CA THR A 110 17.55 -8.87 -2.23
C THR A 110 18.89 -9.34 -1.64
N ALA A 111 20.01 -9.08 -2.33
CA ALA A 111 21.35 -9.42 -1.82
C ALA A 111 21.69 -8.67 -0.51
N SER A 112 21.19 -7.45 -0.33
CA SER A 112 21.38 -6.68 0.91
C SER A 112 20.50 -7.17 2.07
N SER A 113 19.40 -7.86 1.79
CA SER A 113 18.47 -8.37 2.82
C SER A 113 18.82 -9.76 3.37
N GLU A 114 19.79 -10.46 2.78
CA GLU A 114 20.22 -11.82 3.19
C GLU A 114 21.39 -11.80 4.21
N THR A 115 21.87 -10.62 4.63
CA THR A 115 23.09 -10.44 5.44
C THR A 115 22.87 -9.74 6.78
N SER A 116 21.68 -9.87 7.39
CA SER A 116 21.32 -9.29 8.70
C SER A 116 20.51 -10.26 9.56
#